data_AF-A0A519Z0E5-F1
#
_entry.id   AF-A0A519Z0E5-F1
#
_cell.length_a   1.000
_cell.length_b   1.000
_cell.length_c   1.000
_cell.angle_alpha   90.00
_cell.angle_beta   90.00
_cell.angle_gamma   90.00
#
_symmetry.space_group_name_H-M   'P 1'
#
loop_
_entity.id
_entity.type
_entity.pdbx_description
1 polymer ?
#
loop_
_entity_poly.entity_id
_entity_poly.type
_entity_poly.pdbx_seq_one_letter_code
_entity_poly.pdbx_strand_id
1 'polypeptide(L)' 'MRKLFMVLALLTGLLAARPGRAQELLAEVQVSLQNVTITDPNLLTQMQAQMQDLLNNTPWTRQSY' A
#
# COMPACT_ATOMS: atom_id res chain seq x y z
N MET A 1 -25.86 23.70 28.58
CA MET A 1 -25.85 23.72 27.10
C MET A 1 -24.47 23.99 26.49
N ARG A 2 -23.80 25.13 26.78
CA ARG A 2 -22.49 25.49 26.17
C ARG A 2 -21.40 24.39 26.22
N LYS A 3 -21.28 23.70 27.35
CA LYS A 3 -20.31 22.61 27.55
C LYS A 3 -20.56 21.40 26.63
N LEU A 4 -21.82 21.12 26.32
CA LEU A 4 -22.22 19.99 25.46
C LEU A 4 -21.78 20.23 24.01
N PHE A 5 -21.99 21.45 23.51
CA PHE A 5 -21.56 21.83 22.16
C PHE A 5 -20.04 21.83 22.00
N MET A 6 -19.29 22.21 23.04
CA MET A 6 -17.83 22.11 23.04
C MET A 6 -17.34 20.67 22.93
N VAL A 7 -17.94 19.75 23.68
CA VAL A 7 -17.59 18.32 23.64
C VAL A 7 -17.93 17.72 22.26
N LEU A 8 -19.08 18.09 21.69
CA LEU A 8 -19.49 17.65 20.36
C LEU A 8 -18.56 18.18 19.25
N ALA A 9 -18.13 19.44 19.35
CA ALA A 9 -17.16 20.03 18.42
C ALA A 9 -15.77 19.36 18.52
N LEU A 10 -15.34 19.02 19.74
CA LEU A 10 -14.09 18.28 19.96
C LEU A 10 -14.15 16.88 19.35
N LEU A 11 -15.26 16.15 19.57
CA LEU A 11 -15.46 14.80 19.03
C LEU A 11 -15.49 14.79 17.50
N THR A 12 -16.19 15.74 16.89
CA THR A 12 -16.26 15.88 15.43
C THR A 12 -14.91 16.29 14.82
N GLY A 13 -14.17 17.16 15.50
CA GLY A 13 -12.79 17.50 15.13
C GLY A 13 -11.84 16.28 15.18
N LEU A 14 -11.96 15.45 16.22
CA LEU A 14 -11.17 14.22 16.35
C LEU A 14 -11.50 13.18 15.26
N LEU A 15 -12.78 13.07 14.89
CA LEU A 15 -13.23 12.16 13.84
C LEU A 15 -12.74 12.61 12.45
N ALA A 16 -12.74 13.93 12.19
CA ALA A 16 -12.24 14.51 10.94
C ALA A 16 -10.71 14.47 10.82
N ALA A 17 -9.99 14.39 11.94
CA ALA A 17 -8.52 14.36 11.97
C ALA A 17 -7.92 12.97 11.70
N ARG A 18 -8.73 11.96 11.34
CA ARG A 18 -8.20 10.63 11.02
C ARG A 18 -7.55 10.66 9.63
N PRO A 19 -6.21 10.51 9.52
CA PRO A 19 -5.59 10.42 8.21
C PRO A 19 -6.14 9.20 7.49
N GLY A 20 -6.62 9.38 6.26
CA GLY A 20 -7.00 8.30 5.38
C GLY A 20 -5.75 7.49 5.05
N ARG A 21 -5.47 6.42 5.79
CA ARG A 21 -4.38 5.53 5.44
C ARG A 21 -4.74 4.87 4.12
N ALA A 22 -3.95 5.13 3.07
CA ALA A 22 -4.01 4.28 1.90
C ALA A 22 -3.74 2.84 2.36
N GLN A 23 -4.58 1.93 1.90
CA GLN A 23 -4.51 0.53 2.28
C GLN A 23 -3.16 -0.01 1.81
N GLU A 24 -2.39 -0.61 2.72
CA GLU A 24 -1.09 -1.18 2.37
C GLU A 24 -1.30 -2.25 1.29
N LEU A 25 -0.72 -2.04 0.11
CA LEU A 25 -0.77 -3.02 -0.97
C LEU A 25 0.08 -4.21 -0.57
N LEU A 26 -0.55 -5.38 -0.47
CA LEU A 26 0.13 -6.66 -0.24
C LEU A 26 -0.11 -7.56 -1.46
N ALA A 27 0.71 -7.36 -2.49
CA ALA A 27 0.64 -8.08 -3.74
C ALA A 27 1.49 -9.36 -3.69
N GLU A 28 0.94 -10.43 -4.29
CA GLU A 28 1.69 -11.61 -4.71
C GLU A 28 1.92 -11.51 -6.22
N VAL A 29 3.16 -11.70 -6.65
CA VAL A 29 3.53 -11.61 -8.06
C VAL A 29 3.92 -12.99 -8.55
N GLN A 30 3.38 -13.40 -9.69
CA GLN A 30 3.77 -14.61 -10.41
C GLN A 30 4.22 -14.22 -11.83
N VAL A 31 5.44 -14.61 -12.20
CA VAL A 31 5.98 -14.36 -13.54
C VAL A 31 5.89 -15.65 -14.35
N SER A 32 5.17 -15.62 -15.47
CA SER A 32 5.13 -16.73 -16.43
C SER A 32 5.83 -16.32 -17.73
N LEU A 33 6.60 -17.26 -18.29
CA LEU A 33 7.26 -17.08 -19.58
C LEU A 33 6.55 -17.95 -20.60
N GLN A 34 6.27 -17.38 -21.76
CA GLN A 34 5.76 -18.10 -22.91
C GLN A 34 6.77 -17.95 -24.05
N ASN A 35 7.27 -19.08 -24.55
CA ASN A 35 8.19 -19.14 -25.71
C ASN A 35 9.52 -18.39 -25.54
N VAL A 36 10.13 -18.45 -24.35
CA VAL A 36 11.42 -17.78 -24.06
C VAL A 36 12.47 -18.79 -23.64
N THR A 37 13.67 -18.72 -24.24
CA THR A 37 14.84 -19.49 -23.81
C THR A 37 15.50 -18.77 -22.64
N ILE A 38 15.52 -19.39 -21.46
CA ILE A 38 16.15 -18.82 -20.26
C ILE A 38 17.63 -19.19 -20.25
N THR A 39 18.50 -18.20 -20.31
CA THR A 39 19.96 -18.38 -20.18
C THR A 39 20.42 -18.32 -18.72
N ASP A 40 19.70 -17.61 -17.85
CA ASP A 40 19.98 -17.50 -16.42
C ASP A 40 18.81 -18.07 -15.59
N PRO A 41 19.00 -19.20 -14.88
CA PRO A 41 17.94 -19.82 -14.09
C PRO A 41 17.43 -18.96 -12.94
N ASN A 42 18.21 -17.95 -12.49
CA ASN A 42 17.82 -17.08 -11.39
C ASN A 42 17.03 -15.84 -11.82
N LEU A 43 16.99 -15.53 -13.11
CA LEU A 43 16.37 -14.32 -13.64
C LEU A 43 14.90 -14.23 -13.24
N LEU A 44 14.16 -15.34 -13.31
CA LEU A 44 12.73 -15.36 -13.04
C LEU A 44 12.43 -15.08 -11.57
N THR A 45 13.17 -15.73 -10.68
CA THR A 45 13.07 -15.53 -9.23
C THR A 45 13.44 -14.10 -8.85
N GLN A 46 14.48 -13.53 -9.48
CA GLN A 46 14.88 -12.14 -9.26
C GLN A 46 13.79 -11.16 -9.72
N MET A 47 13.23 -11.36 -10.92
CA MET A 47 12.16 -10.50 -11.43
C MET A 47 10.93 -10.55 -10.52
N GLN A 48 10.53 -11.75 -10.08
CA GLN A 48 9.40 -11.92 -9.18
C GLN A 48 9.62 -11.19 -7.85
N ALA A 49 10.80 -11.36 -7.24
CA ALA A 49 11.15 -10.70 -5.99
C ALA A 49 11.17 -9.17 -6.13
N GLN A 50 11.78 -8.65 -7.20
CA GLN A 50 11.85 -7.20 -7.44
C GLN A 50 10.49 -6.58 -7.71
N MET A 51 9.63 -7.26 -8.47
CA MET A 51 8.27 -6.77 -8.74
C MET A 51 7.41 -6.78 -7.48
N GLN A 52 7.53 -7.81 -6.65
CA GLN A 52 6.83 -7.88 -5.38
C GLN A 52 7.30 -6.77 -4.42
N ASP A 53 8.61 -6.55 -4.35
CA ASP A 53 9.20 -5.46 -3.56
C ASP A 53 8.71 -4.10 -4.04
N LEU A 54 8.72 -3.84 -5.35
CA LEU A 54 8.21 -2.61 -5.92
C LEU A 54 6.74 -2.37 -5.51
N LEU A 55 5.84 -3.33 -5.72
CA LEU A 55 4.43 -3.13 -5.41
C LEU A 55 4.19 -2.89 -3.91
N ASN A 56 4.86 -3.64 -3.06
CA ASN A 56 4.61 -3.59 -1.62
C ASN A 56 5.35 -2.45 -0.92
N ASN A 57 6.48 -1.97 -1.48
CA ASN A 57 7.33 -0.99 -0.82
C ASN A 57 7.36 0.41 -1.44
N THR A 58 6.79 0.62 -2.63
CA THR A 58 6.89 1.94 -3.27
C THR A 58 6.07 3.01 -2.51
N PRO A 59 6.59 4.23 -2.28
CA PRO A 59 5.90 5.26 -1.50
C PRO A 59 4.48 5.60 -1.98
N TRP A 60 4.19 5.55 -3.28
CA TRP A 60 2.85 5.83 -3.81
C TRP A 60 1.81 4.75 -3.46
N THR A 61 2.22 3.52 -3.11
CA THR A 61 1.32 2.49 -2.56
C THR A 61 1.13 2.61 -1.05
N ARG A 62 1.92 3.48 -0.39
CA ARG A 62 1.85 3.76 1.06
C ARG A 62 1.41 5.18 1.41
N GLN A 63 1.23 6.06 0.42
CA GLN A 63 0.84 7.44 0.64
C GLN A 63 -0.63 7.54 1.02
N SER A 64 -0.88 7.93 2.27
CA SER A 64 -2.20 8.40 2.74
C SER A 64 -2.58 9.70 2.03
N TYR A 65 -3.72 9.72 1.34
CA TYR A 65 -4.32 10.90 0.73
C TYR A 65 -5.19 11.67 1.72
#